data_AF-A0A6B3ME74-F1
#
_entry.id   AF-A0A6B3ME74-F1
#
_cell.length_a   1.000
_cell.length_b   1.000
_cell.length_c   1.000
_cell.angle_alpha   90.00
_cell.angle_beta   90.00
_cell.angle_gamma   90.00
#
_symmetry.space_group_name_H-M   'P 1'
#
loop_
_entity.id
_entity.type
_entity.pdbx_description
1 polymer ?
#
loop_
_entity_poly.entity_id
_entity_poly.type
_entity_poly.pdbx_seq_one_letter_code
_entity_poly.pdbx_strand_id
1 'polypeptide(L)'
;MFYSKADTYQYSQPIVSISEALLKTSRIYCPLDIDTEFTHLPYDLNRPKKEVSKTITVQIKEIASSEGKIYTHPDCADIAKHPVASYGFMPIDHLAAAGHKCVLTRVNQPTKLPVIQFDLYGFFLTAELYRIVQGAYRDDIDELVRSKNPKLGQIQMGRRLIASTQFTGNKREPWVYLPWVVKIDGHMRVSEKKGGGEELVSGLSTLT
;
A
#
# COMPACT_ATOMS: atom_id res chain seq x y z
N MET A 1 -2.60 7.08 9.80
CA MET A 1 -2.78 6.59 11.17
C MET A 1 -2.25 5.18 11.22
N PHE A 2 -1.51 4.85 12.28
CA PHE A 2 -0.81 3.57 12.43
C PHE A 2 -1.35 2.81 13.63
N TYR A 3 -1.21 1.49 13.61
CA TYR A 3 -1.64 0.62 14.71
C TYR A 3 -0.54 -0.39 15.06
N SER A 4 -0.48 -0.79 16.33
CA SER A 4 0.56 -1.71 16.83
C SER A 4 0.08 -3.16 16.96
N LYS A 5 -1.24 -3.36 17.01
CA LYS A 5 -1.87 -4.68 17.05
C LYS A 5 -3.08 -4.71 16.12
N ALA A 6 -3.26 -5.85 15.47
CA ALA A 6 -4.44 -6.17 14.70
C ALA A 6 -4.84 -7.63 14.99
N ASP A 7 -6.12 -7.87 15.22
CA ASP A 7 -6.72 -9.21 15.24
C ASP A 7 -7.89 -9.24 14.26
N THR A 8 -7.76 -10.02 13.19
CA THR A 8 -8.84 -10.21 12.20
C THR A 8 -9.49 -8.88 11.79
N TYR A 9 -8.65 -7.86 11.55
CA TYR A 9 -9.04 -6.51 11.08
C TYR A 9 -9.67 -5.60 12.13
N GLN A 10 -9.59 -6.00 13.39
CA GLN A 10 -9.79 -5.11 14.54
C GLN A 10 -8.44 -4.54 14.94
N TYR A 11 -8.29 -3.24 14.75
CA TYR A 11 -7.07 -2.53 15.10
C TYR A 11 -7.13 -2.03 16.54
N SER A 12 -5.97 -2.00 17.19
CA SER A 12 -5.83 -1.38 18.51
C SER A 12 -6.12 0.13 18.46
N GLN A 13 -5.86 0.81 19.58
CA GLN A 13 -5.81 2.27 19.56
C GLN A 13 -4.75 2.77 18.57
N PRO A 14 -5.01 3.90 17.89
CA PRO A 14 -4.06 4.58 17.04
C PRO A 14 -2.74 4.88 17.75
N ILE A 15 -1.65 4.71 17.02
CA ILE A 15 -0.33 5.16 17.44
C ILE A 15 -0.25 6.67 17.24
N VAL A 16 0.18 7.38 18.29
CA VAL A 16 0.41 8.84 18.26
C VAL A 16 1.74 9.20 17.60
N SER A 17 2.77 8.35 17.74
CA SER A 17 4.10 8.56 17.18
C SER A 17 4.65 7.30 16.52
N ILE A 18 4.88 7.35 15.20
CA ILE A 18 5.49 6.25 14.44
C ILE A 18 6.86 5.92 15.02
N SER A 19 7.67 6.94 15.33
CA SER A 19 9.01 6.77 15.90
C SER A 19 8.97 5.96 17.20
N GLU A 20 8.00 6.24 18.08
CA GLU A 20 7.85 5.47 19.32
C GLU A 20 7.33 4.05 19.08
N ALA A 21 6.42 3.86 18.13
CA ALA A 21 5.91 2.53 17.81
C ALA A 21 6.97 1.65 17.19
N LEU A 22 7.79 2.20 16.27
CA LEU A 22 8.93 1.51 15.69
C LEU A 22 9.91 1.06 16.79
N LEU A 23 10.01 1.76 17.93
CA LEU A 23 10.84 1.32 19.06
C LEU A 23 10.26 0.13 19.84
N LYS A 24 8.94 -0.06 19.81
CA LYS A 24 8.21 -0.99 20.69
C LYS A 24 7.72 -2.25 19.96
N THR A 25 7.53 -2.19 18.64
CA THR A 25 7.02 -3.33 17.86
C THR A 25 7.87 -3.64 16.63
N SER A 26 7.83 -4.90 16.19
CA SER A 26 8.44 -5.35 14.95
C SER A 26 7.55 -5.12 13.73
N ARG A 27 6.25 -4.86 13.95
CA ARG A 27 5.25 -4.60 12.91
C ARG A 27 4.35 -3.43 13.31
N ILE A 28 4.03 -2.60 12.32
CA ILE A 28 3.00 -1.57 12.40
C ILE A 28 2.02 -1.77 11.24
N TYR A 29 0.75 -1.49 11.49
CA TYR A 29 -0.32 -1.66 10.52
C TYR A 29 -0.79 -0.28 10.04
N CYS A 30 -1.00 -0.16 8.73
CA CYS A 30 -1.50 1.03 8.06
C CYS A 30 -2.70 0.64 7.18
N PRO A 31 -3.90 0.53 7.77
CA PRO A 31 -5.11 0.25 7.04
C PRO A 31 -5.60 1.46 6.26
N LEU A 32 -5.83 1.27 4.97
CA LEU A 32 -6.19 2.31 4.00
C LEU A 32 -7.36 1.85 3.14
N ASP A 33 -8.34 2.71 2.97
CA ASP A 33 -9.43 2.60 2.02
C ASP A 33 -9.03 3.29 0.71
N ILE A 34 -9.19 2.58 -0.40
CA ILE A 34 -8.76 2.94 -1.74
C ILE A 34 -10.00 2.95 -2.63
N ASP A 35 -10.23 4.09 -3.26
CA ASP A 35 -11.26 4.23 -4.27
C ASP A 35 -10.65 4.81 -5.54
N THR A 36 -11.02 4.27 -6.70
CA THR A 36 -10.53 4.75 -7.99
C THR A 36 -11.70 5.23 -8.82
N GLU A 37 -11.66 6.50 -9.17
CA GLU A 37 -12.70 7.13 -9.97
C GLU A 37 -12.22 7.43 -11.39
N PHE A 38 -13.12 7.19 -12.34
CA PHE A 38 -13.01 7.63 -13.72
C PHE A 38 -14.06 8.72 -13.94
N THR A 39 -13.68 9.99 -13.79
CA THR A 39 -14.65 11.06 -13.99
C THR A 39 -14.82 11.34 -15.48
N HIS A 40 -15.96 10.98 -16.06
CA HIS A 40 -16.45 11.61 -17.28
C HIS A 40 -17.21 12.88 -16.90
N LEU A 41 -16.90 14.02 -17.51
CA LEU A 41 -17.75 15.20 -17.33
C LEU A 41 -19.16 14.89 -17.87
N PRO A 42 -20.23 15.28 -17.16
CA PRO A 42 -21.60 15.11 -17.63
C PRO A 42 -21.75 15.81 -18.99
N TYR A 43 -22.45 15.13 -19.91
CA TYR A 43 -22.69 15.65 -21.25
C TYR A 43 -23.58 16.90 -21.18
N ASP A 44 -23.05 18.04 -21.61
CA ASP A 44 -23.80 19.30 -21.73
C ASP A 44 -24.40 19.41 -23.13
N LEU A 45 -25.74 19.33 -23.21
CA LEU A 45 -26.50 19.46 -24.45
C LEU A 45 -26.27 20.82 -25.15
N ASN A 46 -25.89 21.86 -24.39
CA ASN A 46 -25.63 23.21 -24.92
C ASN A 46 -24.16 23.40 -25.35
N ARG A 47 -23.28 22.44 -25.04
CA ARG A 47 -21.87 22.40 -25.47
C ARG A 47 -21.58 21.07 -26.16
N PRO A 48 -21.90 20.93 -27.46
CA PRO A 48 -21.81 19.65 -28.18
C PRO A 48 -20.38 19.11 -28.32
N LYS A 49 -19.35 19.94 -28.06
CA LYS A 49 -17.98 19.45 -27.88
C LYS A 49 -17.87 18.82 -26.51
N LYS A 50 -18.07 17.50 -26.44
CA LYS A 50 -17.83 16.68 -25.26
C LYS A 50 -16.38 16.85 -24.80
N GLU A 51 -16.12 17.74 -23.85
CA GLU A 51 -14.85 17.78 -23.15
C GLU A 51 -14.81 16.55 -22.25
N VAL A 52 -14.20 15.48 -22.75
CA VAL A 52 -13.95 14.29 -21.94
C VAL A 52 -12.74 14.62 -21.05
N SER A 53 -12.97 15.02 -19.81
CA SER A 53 -11.93 14.85 -18.79
C SER A 53 -11.66 13.35 -18.72
N LYS A 54 -10.46 12.91 -19.10
CA LYS A 54 -10.04 11.51 -18.97
C LYS A 54 -9.08 11.40 -17.80
N THR A 55 -9.44 11.99 -16.68
CA THR A 55 -8.59 11.96 -15.50
C THR A 55 -8.91 10.69 -14.72
N ILE A 56 -7.88 9.91 -14.44
CA ILE A 56 -7.97 8.79 -13.50
C ILE A 56 -7.52 9.34 -12.15
N THR A 57 -8.41 9.27 -11.16
CA THR A 57 -8.11 9.70 -9.80
C THR A 57 -8.16 8.53 -8.85
N VAL A 58 -7.29 8.55 -7.86
CA VAL A 58 -7.27 7.59 -6.75
C VAL A 58 -7.49 8.37 -5.47
N GLN A 59 -8.53 8.04 -4.73
CA GLN A 59 -8.70 8.50 -3.36
C GLN A 59 -8.13 7.48 -2.39
N ILE A 60 -7.28 7.94 -1.47
CA ILE A 60 -6.73 7.13 -0.37
C ILE A 60 -7.14 7.77 0.94
N LYS A 61 -7.78 6.98 1.80
CA LYS A 61 -8.34 7.39 3.09
C LYS A 61 -7.90 6.42 4.17
N GLU A 62 -7.58 6.93 5.35
CA GLU A 62 -7.34 6.07 6.51
C GLU A 62 -8.68 5.56 7.05
N ILE A 63 -8.76 4.30 7.49
CA ILE A 63 -10.06 3.70 7.90
C ILE A 63 -10.78 4.45 9.05
N ALA A 64 -10.03 5.19 9.88
CA ALA A 64 -10.57 5.97 10.98
C ALA A 64 -10.84 7.43 10.61
N SER A 65 -10.47 7.85 9.39
CA SER A 65 -10.65 9.22 8.90
C SER A 65 -11.96 9.34 8.11
N SER A 66 -12.66 10.46 8.28
CA SER A 66 -13.78 10.86 7.41
C SER A 66 -13.32 11.46 6.09
N GLU A 67 -12.07 11.91 6.01
CA GLU A 67 -11.50 12.61 4.86
C GLU A 67 -10.41 11.78 4.18
N GLY A 68 -10.50 11.67 2.85
CA GLY A 68 -9.50 11.02 2.01
C GLY A 68 -8.78 12.02 1.12
N LYS A 69 -7.55 11.70 0.73
CA LYS A 69 -6.76 12.50 -0.21
C LYS A 69 -6.90 11.94 -1.62
N ILE A 70 -7.14 12.82 -2.58
CA ILE A 70 -7.29 12.48 -3.99
C ILE A 70 -5.98 12.77 -4.71
N TYR A 71 -5.52 11.80 -5.50
CA TYR A 71 -4.34 11.88 -6.33
C TYR A 71 -4.73 11.72 -7.80
N THR A 72 -4.06 12.44 -8.69
CA THR A 72 -4.13 12.15 -10.12
C THR A 72 -3.14 11.03 -10.46
N HIS A 73 -3.62 10.02 -11.18
CA HIS A 73 -2.75 8.96 -11.68
C HIS A 73 -1.72 9.53 -12.68
N PRO A 74 -0.44 9.12 -12.65
CA PRO A 74 0.61 9.67 -13.52
C PRO A 74 0.36 9.54 -15.02
N ASP A 75 -0.40 8.52 -15.45
CA ASP A 75 -0.90 8.41 -16.83
C ASP A 75 -1.71 9.63 -17.31
N CYS A 76 -2.18 10.49 -16.40
CA CYS A 76 -2.96 11.69 -16.68
C CYS A 76 -2.28 12.96 -16.15
N ALA A 77 -0.95 12.95 -15.99
CA ALA A 77 -0.19 14.06 -15.40
C ALA A 77 -0.34 15.39 -16.18
N ASP A 78 -0.52 15.32 -17.49
CA ASP A 78 -0.71 16.45 -18.42
C ASP A 78 -2.02 17.21 -18.20
N ILE A 79 -3.02 16.54 -17.63
CA ILE A 79 -4.36 17.07 -17.35
C ILE A 79 -4.72 17.00 -15.86
N ALA A 80 -3.70 16.99 -14.99
CA ALA A 80 -3.86 16.79 -13.56
C ALA A 80 -4.62 17.94 -12.88
N LYS A 81 -5.59 17.57 -12.04
CA LYS A 81 -6.37 18.50 -11.19
C LYS A 81 -6.05 18.33 -9.70
N HIS A 82 -5.37 17.24 -9.37
CA HIS A 82 -4.91 16.88 -8.03
C HIS A 82 -3.40 16.64 -8.06
N PRO A 83 -2.73 16.57 -6.90
CA PRO A 83 -1.34 16.16 -6.85
C PRO A 83 -1.12 14.84 -7.60
N VAL A 84 -0.13 14.84 -8.49
CA VAL A 84 0.25 13.64 -9.24
C VAL A 84 1.03 12.72 -8.31
N ALA A 85 0.62 11.46 -8.22
CA ALA A 85 1.35 10.47 -7.43
C ALA A 85 2.78 10.30 -7.95
N SER A 86 3.72 10.14 -7.03
CA SER A 86 5.15 10.26 -7.31
C SER A 86 5.96 9.07 -6.80
N TYR A 87 5.50 8.41 -5.73
CA TYR A 87 6.09 7.16 -5.30
C TYR A 87 5.45 6.05 -6.13
N GLY A 88 6.25 5.08 -6.59
CA GLY A 88 5.74 3.91 -7.33
C GLY A 88 4.68 3.08 -6.59
N PHE A 89 4.33 3.47 -5.36
CA PHE A 89 3.27 2.93 -4.54
C PHE A 89 2.53 4.08 -3.81
N MET A 90 1.30 4.38 -4.21
CA MET A 90 0.55 5.57 -3.76
C MET A 90 0.27 5.65 -2.25
N PRO A 91 0.16 4.55 -1.48
CA PRO A 91 0.17 4.62 -0.03
C PRO A 91 1.36 5.39 0.57
N ILE A 92 2.52 5.38 -0.11
CA ILE A 92 3.66 6.20 0.30
C ILE A 92 3.45 7.69 -0.02
N ASP A 93 2.83 8.03 -1.15
CA ASP A 93 2.37 9.40 -1.43
C ASP A 93 1.41 9.88 -0.34
N HIS A 94 0.53 9.00 0.15
CA HIS A 94 -0.38 9.32 1.24
C HIS A 94 0.33 9.63 2.56
N LEU A 95 1.35 8.84 2.92
CA LEU A 95 2.19 9.14 4.08
C LEU A 95 2.95 10.47 3.92
N ALA A 96 3.52 10.71 2.74
CA ALA A 96 4.22 11.96 2.46
C ALA A 96 3.30 13.18 2.56
N ALA A 97 2.08 13.08 2.01
CA ALA A 97 1.07 14.12 2.11
C ALA A 97 0.61 14.36 3.55
N ALA A 98 0.68 13.36 4.43
CA ALA A 98 0.40 13.49 5.86
C ALA A 98 1.53 14.17 6.66
N GLY A 99 2.62 14.59 5.99
CA GLY A 99 3.73 15.34 6.58
C GLY A 99 4.97 14.50 6.89
N HIS A 100 4.95 13.20 6.57
CA HIS A 100 6.10 12.33 6.79
C HIS A 100 7.16 12.50 5.71
N LYS A 101 8.43 12.47 6.11
CA LYS A 101 9.55 12.41 5.15
C LYS A 101 9.78 10.97 4.73
N CYS A 102 9.23 10.59 3.58
CA CYS A 102 9.33 9.24 3.03
C CYS A 102 10.47 9.12 2.01
N VAL A 103 11.24 8.03 2.08
CA VAL A 103 12.15 7.61 1.01
C VAL A 103 11.90 6.12 0.77
N LEU A 104 11.55 5.76 -0.46
CA LEU A 104 11.25 4.39 -0.86
C LEU A 104 12.42 3.83 -1.68
N THR A 105 12.92 2.65 -1.34
CA THR A 105 14.07 2.03 -2.01
C THR A 105 13.88 0.53 -2.16
N ARG A 106 14.15 0.00 -3.35
CA ARG A 106 14.11 -1.43 -3.62
C ARG A 106 15.38 -2.09 -3.11
N VAL A 107 15.26 -3.27 -2.53
CA VAL A 107 16.38 -4.04 -1.97
C VAL A 107 16.48 -5.41 -2.63
N ASN A 108 17.70 -5.88 -2.86
CA ASN A 108 17.95 -7.15 -3.54
C ASN A 108 18.03 -8.35 -2.57
N GLN A 109 18.05 -8.08 -1.27
CA GLN A 109 18.20 -9.10 -0.24
C GLN A 109 17.20 -8.85 0.89
N PRO A 110 16.72 -9.91 1.57
CA PRO A 110 15.89 -9.78 2.76
C PRO A 110 16.60 -8.91 3.80
N THR A 111 15.97 -7.80 4.16
CA THR A 111 16.52 -6.84 5.11
C THR A 111 16.08 -7.12 6.51
N LYS A 112 16.80 -6.61 7.50
CA LYS A 112 16.49 -6.80 8.90
C LYS A 112 15.75 -5.60 9.53
N LEU A 113 14.53 -5.25 9.07
CA LEU A 113 13.91 -3.93 9.37
C LEU A 113 12.38 -3.89 9.62
N PRO A 114 11.83 -3.39 10.75
CA PRO A 114 10.39 -3.41 11.08
C PRO A 114 9.41 -3.26 9.90
N VAL A 115 8.37 -4.09 9.89
CA VAL A 115 7.40 -4.19 8.81
C VAL A 115 6.36 -3.11 9.02
N ILE A 116 6.18 -2.29 8.01
CA ILE A 116 4.90 -1.62 7.78
C ILE A 116 4.03 -2.54 6.92
N GLN A 117 2.87 -2.90 7.46
CA GLN A 117 1.86 -3.67 6.75
C GLN A 117 0.78 -2.71 6.27
N PHE A 118 0.62 -2.59 4.95
CA PHE A 118 -0.49 -1.84 4.37
C PHE A 118 -1.67 -2.77 4.17
N ASP A 119 -2.76 -2.51 4.86
CA ASP A 119 -4.01 -3.27 4.71
C ASP A 119 -4.94 -2.48 3.80
N LEU A 120 -5.13 -2.96 2.58
CA LEU A 120 -5.83 -2.22 1.53
C LEU A 120 -7.29 -2.64 1.43
N TYR A 121 -8.19 -1.68 1.65
CA TYR A 121 -9.64 -1.76 1.48
C TYR A 121 -10.06 -1.07 0.21
N GLY A 122 -11.11 -1.58 -0.43
CA GLY A 122 -11.58 -1.05 -1.71
C GLY A 122 -12.67 -1.94 -2.30
N PHE A 123 -13.41 -1.42 -3.28
CA PHE A 123 -14.57 -2.11 -3.84
C PHE A 123 -14.16 -3.06 -4.98
N PHE A 124 -13.20 -2.65 -5.80
CA PHE A 124 -12.63 -3.43 -6.89
C PHE A 124 -11.12 -3.62 -6.72
N LEU A 125 -10.71 -4.20 -5.58
CA LEU A 125 -9.32 -4.26 -5.13
C LEU A 125 -8.30 -4.76 -6.15
N THR A 126 -8.68 -5.67 -7.07
CA THR A 126 -7.75 -6.09 -8.14
C THR A 126 -7.43 -4.93 -9.07
N ALA A 127 -8.45 -4.21 -9.55
CA ALA A 127 -8.27 -3.06 -10.43
C ALA A 127 -7.61 -1.90 -9.68
N GLU A 128 -8.05 -1.63 -8.46
CA GLU A 128 -7.52 -0.57 -7.60
C GLU A 128 -6.04 -0.81 -7.26
N LEU A 129 -5.63 -2.06 -6.97
CA LEU A 129 -4.23 -2.41 -6.73
C LEU A 129 -3.33 -1.98 -7.89
N TYR A 130 -3.74 -2.29 -9.14
CA TYR A 130 -2.99 -1.89 -10.33
C TYR A 130 -3.01 -0.39 -10.61
N ARG A 131 -3.90 0.38 -9.97
CA ARG A 131 -3.94 1.84 -10.06
C ARG A 131 -3.09 2.52 -8.99
N ILE A 132 -2.73 1.83 -7.92
CA ILE A 132 -1.90 2.39 -6.86
C ILE A 132 -0.43 1.97 -6.93
N VAL A 133 -0.04 1.12 -7.89
CA VAL A 133 1.35 0.67 -8.11
C VAL A 133 1.85 1.01 -9.51
N GLN A 134 3.14 1.35 -9.61
CA GLN A 134 3.78 1.78 -10.84
C GLN A 134 5.25 1.35 -10.90
N GLY A 135 5.82 1.37 -12.12
CA GLY A 135 7.22 1.05 -12.37
C GLY A 135 7.63 -0.31 -11.78
N ALA A 136 8.80 -0.36 -11.17
CA ALA A 136 9.31 -1.59 -10.54
C ALA A 136 8.39 -2.18 -9.46
N TYR A 137 7.59 -1.36 -8.79
CA TYR A 137 6.63 -1.83 -7.78
C TYR A 137 5.49 -2.61 -8.44
N ARG A 138 5.05 -2.16 -9.62
CA ARG A 138 4.08 -2.89 -10.43
C ARG A 138 4.64 -4.23 -10.86
N ASP A 139 5.90 -4.28 -11.31
CA ASP A 139 6.55 -5.53 -11.72
C ASP A 139 6.57 -6.58 -10.58
N ASP A 140 6.83 -6.15 -9.34
CA ASP A 140 6.79 -7.02 -8.16
C ASP A 140 5.38 -7.58 -7.88
N ILE A 141 4.34 -6.75 -8.01
CA ILE A 141 2.94 -7.19 -7.86
C ILE A 141 2.56 -8.18 -8.96
N ASP A 142 2.98 -7.89 -10.18
CA ASP A 142 2.82 -8.72 -11.35
C ASP A 142 3.44 -10.12 -11.15
N GLU A 143 4.63 -10.18 -10.54
CA GLU A 143 5.29 -11.42 -10.14
C GLU A 143 4.47 -12.19 -9.09
N LEU A 144 3.99 -11.51 -8.05
CA LEU A 144 3.18 -12.12 -6.99
C LEU A 144 1.83 -12.66 -7.50
N VAL A 145 1.20 -11.98 -8.46
CA VAL A 145 -0.04 -12.44 -9.11
C VAL A 145 0.21 -13.67 -9.97
N ARG A 146 1.37 -13.76 -10.64
CA ARG A 146 1.74 -14.90 -11.47
C ARG A 146 2.43 -16.03 -10.71
N SER A 147 2.86 -15.78 -9.46
CA SER A 147 3.64 -16.70 -8.66
C SER A 147 2.89 -18.01 -8.40
N LYS A 148 3.55 -19.13 -8.72
CA LYS A 148 3.12 -20.47 -8.34
C LYS A 148 3.81 -20.97 -7.07
N ASN A 149 4.77 -20.20 -6.54
CA ASN A 149 5.53 -20.57 -5.36
C ASN A 149 4.92 -19.92 -4.11
N PRO A 150 4.20 -20.67 -3.27
CA PRO A 150 3.54 -20.10 -2.09
C PRO A 150 4.53 -19.53 -1.07
N LYS A 151 5.82 -19.90 -1.11
CA LYS A 151 6.86 -19.34 -0.23
C LYS A 151 7.32 -17.94 -0.64
N LEU A 152 7.21 -17.58 -1.92
CA LEU A 152 7.51 -16.23 -2.39
C LEU A 152 6.35 -15.24 -2.15
N GLY A 153 5.19 -15.77 -1.77
CA GLY A 153 3.95 -15.00 -1.72
C GLY A 153 3.14 -15.15 -2.99
N GLN A 154 1.82 -15.00 -2.85
CA GLN A 154 0.85 -15.07 -3.94
C GLN A 154 -0.25 -14.05 -3.72
N ILE A 155 -0.65 -13.37 -4.79
CA ILE A 155 -1.86 -12.56 -4.85
C ILE A 155 -2.86 -13.30 -5.75
N GLN A 156 -3.97 -13.74 -5.18
CA GLN A 156 -4.97 -14.55 -5.87
C GLN A 156 -6.33 -13.89 -5.83
N MET A 157 -7.03 -13.88 -6.96
CA MET A 157 -8.42 -13.44 -7.01
C MET A 157 -9.35 -14.63 -6.76
N GLY A 158 -10.02 -14.63 -5.62
CA GLY A 158 -11.16 -15.50 -5.33
C GLY A 158 -12.46 -14.71 -5.36
N ARG A 159 -13.34 -14.92 -4.37
CA ARG A 159 -14.44 -13.97 -4.08
C ARG A 159 -13.92 -12.60 -3.64
N ARG A 160 -12.72 -12.58 -3.05
CA ARG A 160 -11.98 -11.39 -2.63
C ARG A 160 -10.54 -11.53 -3.13
N LEU A 161 -9.83 -10.40 -3.20
CA LEU A 161 -8.40 -10.42 -3.41
C LEU A 161 -7.72 -10.98 -2.15
N ILE A 162 -6.89 -12.01 -2.31
CA ILE A 162 -6.20 -12.68 -1.21
C ILE A 162 -4.70 -12.54 -1.45
N ALA A 163 -4.02 -11.82 -0.56
CA ALA A 163 -2.58 -11.87 -0.42
C ALA A 163 -2.23 -13.01 0.57
N SER A 164 -1.30 -13.89 0.21
CA SER A 164 -0.85 -14.93 1.14
C SER A 164 0.60 -15.33 0.95
N THR A 165 1.29 -15.60 2.07
CA THR A 165 2.65 -16.15 2.09
C THR A 165 2.67 -17.40 2.96
N GLN A 166 3.23 -18.49 2.44
CA GLN A 166 3.42 -19.72 3.19
C GLN A 166 4.78 -19.70 3.92
N PHE A 167 4.72 -19.85 5.24
CA PHE A 167 5.88 -20.01 6.11
C PHE A 167 6.22 -21.48 6.34
N THR A 168 7.19 -21.74 7.21
CA THR A 168 7.61 -23.09 7.64
C THR A 168 6.41 -24.01 7.89
N GLY A 169 6.39 -25.16 7.20
CA GLY A 169 5.27 -26.10 7.23
C GLY A 169 4.09 -25.65 6.36
N ASN A 170 2.86 -25.76 6.89
CA ASN A 170 1.61 -25.39 6.21
C ASN A 170 1.00 -24.07 6.72
N LYS A 171 1.73 -23.32 7.57
CA LYS A 171 1.25 -22.04 8.09
C LYS A 171 1.24 -21.00 6.98
N ARG A 172 0.09 -20.35 6.77
CA ARG A 172 -0.06 -19.22 5.82
C ARG A 172 -0.34 -17.94 6.58
N GLU A 173 0.30 -16.87 6.16
CA GLU A 173 -0.01 -15.51 6.60
C GLU A 173 -0.83 -14.79 5.51
N PRO A 174 -1.87 -14.01 5.87
CA PRO A 174 -2.74 -13.32 4.92
C PRO A 174 -2.14 -12.02 4.34
N TRP A 175 -0.83 -12.02 4.08
CA TRP A 175 -0.13 -10.90 3.44
C TRP A 175 1.05 -11.41 2.61
N VAL A 176 1.55 -10.55 1.73
CA VAL A 176 2.75 -10.79 0.90
C VAL A 176 3.85 -9.81 1.27
N TYR A 177 5.08 -10.24 1.04
CA TYR A 177 6.27 -9.45 1.33
C TYR A 177 6.86 -8.92 0.02
N LEU A 178 7.08 -7.61 -0.03
CA LEU A 178 7.59 -6.87 -1.18
C LEU A 178 9.00 -6.36 -0.89
N PRO A 179 9.95 -6.44 -1.86
CA PRO A 179 11.38 -6.15 -1.67
C PRO A 179 11.68 -4.64 -1.61
N TRP A 180 10.94 -3.91 -0.77
CA TRP A 180 11.01 -2.47 -0.62
C TRP A 180 11.20 -2.10 0.83
N VAL A 181 12.03 -1.08 1.04
CA VAL A 181 12.28 -0.43 2.31
C VAL A 181 11.78 1.00 2.23
N VAL A 182 10.99 1.40 3.22
CA VAL A 182 10.59 2.79 3.41
C VAL A 182 11.31 3.36 4.62
N LYS A 183 11.99 4.49 4.41
CA LYS A 183 12.51 5.32 5.49
C LYS A 183 11.49 6.42 5.78
N ILE A 184 11.07 6.55 7.04
CA ILE A 184 10.06 7.53 7.49
C ILE A 184 10.69 8.41 8.56
N ASP A 185 10.66 9.73 8.37
CA ASP A 185 11.12 10.74 9.35
C ASP A 185 12.56 10.53 9.85
N GLY A 186 13.43 10.00 8.98
CA GLY A 186 14.82 9.73 9.34
C GLY A 186 15.05 8.36 10.01
N HIS A 187 14.00 7.66 10.41
CA HIS A 187 14.11 6.35 11.07
C HIS A 187 14.25 5.21 10.07
N MET A 188 15.31 4.41 10.26
CA MET A 188 15.45 3.03 9.79
C MET A 188 15.68 2.19 11.05
N ARG A 189 14.98 1.09 11.29
CA ARG A 189 15.33 0.22 12.42
C ARG A 189 16.03 -1.04 11.93
N VAL A 190 17.24 -1.29 12.41
CA VAL A 190 17.84 -2.63 12.57
C VAL A 190 17.63 -3.03 14.02
N SER A 191 17.27 -4.28 14.35
CA SER A 191 17.36 -4.74 15.74
C SER A 191 18.12 -6.06 15.88
N GLU A 192 19.42 -5.96 16.18
CA GLU A 192 20.19 -7.03 16.80
C GLU A 192 19.70 -7.30 18.24
N LYS A 193 19.25 -8.53 18.54
CA LYS A 193 20.05 -9.46 19.37
C LYS A 193 19.40 -10.83 19.59
N LYS A 194 20.28 -11.83 19.47
CA LYS A 194 20.30 -13.21 19.98
C LYS A 194 19.41 -14.24 19.29
N GLY A 195 20.07 -14.97 18.38
CA GLY A 195 19.72 -16.33 18.01
C GLY A 195 18.91 -16.41 16.72
N GLY A 196 19.57 -16.84 15.64
CA GLY A 196 18.98 -17.48 14.46
C GLY A 196 17.76 -16.82 13.81
N GLY A 197 17.91 -16.42 12.54
CA GLY A 197 16.77 -16.18 11.66
C GLY A 197 16.40 -14.71 11.43
N GLU A 198 15.97 -14.49 10.20
CA GLU A 198 14.89 -13.61 9.73
C GLU A 198 14.76 -12.20 10.28
N GLU A 199 14.69 -11.24 9.37
CA GLU A 199 13.95 -10.00 9.61
C GLU A 199 13.44 -9.48 8.23
N LEU A 200 12.87 -8.28 8.24
CA LEU A 200 11.59 -7.84 7.71
C LEU A 200 11.54 -7.15 6.32
N VAL A 201 10.33 -7.20 5.73
CA VAL A 201 10.00 -6.88 4.34
C VAL A 201 8.70 -6.06 4.28
N SER A 202 8.53 -5.10 3.37
CA SER A 202 7.25 -4.36 3.26
C SER A 202 6.09 -5.34 3.03
N GLY A 203 5.09 -5.32 3.91
CA GLY A 203 3.96 -6.24 3.86
C GLY A 203 2.77 -5.59 3.15
N LEU A 204 2.24 -6.22 2.11
CA LEU A 204 0.97 -5.81 1.50
C LEU A 204 -0.09 -6.84 1.87
N SER A 205 -1.17 -6.39 2.52
CA SER A 205 -2.37 -7.17 2.78
C SER A 205 -3.54 -6.49 2.07
N THR A 206 -4.48 -7.27 1.54
CA THR A 206 -5.60 -6.75 0.73
C THR A 206 -6.90 -7.33 1.26
N LEU A 207 -7.87 -6.49 1.60
CA LEU A 207 -9.12 -6.87 2.25
C LEU A 207 -10.24 -5.90 1.93
N THR A 208 -11.35 -6.38 1.37
CA THR A 208 -12.59 -5.61 1.21
C THR A 208 -13.37 -5.47 2.50
#